data_AF-A0A919BPF5-F1
#
_entry.id   AF-A0A919BPF5-F1
#
_cell.length_a   1.000
_cell.length_b   1.000
_cell.length_c   1.000
_cell.angle_alpha   90.00
_cell.angle_beta   90.00
_cell.angle_gamma   90.00
#
_symmetry.space_group_name_H-M   'P 1'
#
loop_
_entity.id
_entity.type
_entity.pdbx_description
1 polymer ?
#
loop_
_entity_poly.entity_id
_entity_poly.type
_entity_poly.pdbx_seq_one_letter_code
_entity_poly.pdbx_strand_id
1 'polypeptide(L)'
;MTEYTPPPVVESLLADPRPVVLFGAGDIGVLAHHVLTRLGVSVTCFADGRASKQGTELRGLPIRAIGDLSELAGDALVFLCGNYLKTMTDRAREAGFTRIQDCVDLLDGFDFSDSGADTGMSPVLMERKAALHKHETRKDREHAEDTLILKYLDVVVTEACSMKCQDCSNLMQYYAKPRHSDLDLLESAVDRIMDSVDGIYEFRVLGGEPFVNPRVHRVIEKLVSYEVVEKVVVYTNGTIVPRGANLECLRDEKVVVEITNYGEHSKKLDALQETLTAEGVTHFSKIPVWTDSGRIKYVERSAEVLDDMFRNCCVNDIVTLLNGKLYRCPFSANAHNLKAVPDAPEDVVDLTGDLSGTELREQIRALYARDTHLTACGSCAGRDYRTPRIEAAIQTRRPLPLTVVG
;
A
#
# COMPACT_ATOMS: atom_id res chain seq x y z
N MET A 1 29.55 -1.93 1.30
CA MET A 1 28.65 -1.17 0.41
C MET A 1 29.10 -1.48 -1.01
N THR A 2 28.25 -2.15 -1.78
CA THR A 2 28.42 -2.26 -3.23
C THR A 2 28.24 -0.88 -3.84
N GLU A 3 29.15 -0.46 -4.71
CA GLU A 3 29.06 0.82 -5.41
C GLU A 3 27.83 0.79 -6.34
N TYR A 4 26.93 1.77 -6.20
CA TYR A 4 25.78 1.89 -7.08
C TYR A 4 26.27 2.09 -8.52
N THR A 5 25.87 1.19 -9.41
CA THR A 5 26.22 1.25 -10.82
C THR A 5 25.07 1.90 -11.58
N PRO A 6 25.25 3.09 -12.20
CA PRO A 6 24.19 3.72 -12.99
C PRO A 6 23.68 2.79 -14.08
N PRO A 7 22.35 2.70 -14.31
CA PRO A 7 21.82 1.81 -15.33
C PRO A 7 22.14 2.34 -16.73
N PRO A 8 22.18 1.48 -17.77
CA PRO A 8 22.54 1.86 -19.14
C PRO A 8 21.71 3.02 -19.71
N VAL A 9 20.46 3.17 -19.26
CA VAL A 9 19.60 4.27 -19.70
C VAL A 9 20.12 5.64 -19.25
N VAL A 10 20.78 5.73 -18.09
CA VAL A 10 21.40 6.98 -17.61
C VAL A 10 22.57 7.35 -18.50
N GLU A 11 23.44 6.39 -18.83
CA GLU A 11 24.57 6.61 -19.74
C GLU A 11 24.07 7.09 -21.12
N SER A 12 23.01 6.46 -21.64
CA SER A 12 22.39 6.87 -22.90
C SER A 12 21.83 8.29 -22.86
N LEU A 13 21.21 8.71 -21.75
CA LEU A 13 20.65 10.07 -21.60
C LEU A 13 21.74 11.14 -21.45
N LEU A 14 22.89 10.78 -20.88
CA LEU A 14 24.05 11.67 -20.79
C LEU A 14 24.75 11.83 -22.14
N ALA A 15 24.83 10.76 -22.92
CA ALA A 15 25.45 10.78 -24.25
C ALA A 15 24.58 11.47 -25.32
N ASP A 16 23.26 11.28 -25.25
CA ASP A 16 22.28 11.84 -26.19
C ASP A 16 21.08 12.43 -25.42
N PRO A 17 21.21 13.67 -24.91
CA PRO A 17 20.17 14.31 -24.11
C PRO A 17 18.85 14.48 -24.87
N ARG A 18 17.78 14.00 -24.26
CA ARG A 18 16.41 14.10 -24.76
C ARG A 18 15.45 14.45 -23.62
N PRO A 19 14.21 14.86 -23.91
CA PRO A 19 13.25 15.16 -22.86
C PRO A 19 12.97 13.93 -21.99
N VAL A 20 12.94 14.12 -20.68
CA VAL A 20 12.62 13.07 -19.70
C VAL A 20 11.34 13.45 -18.98
N VAL A 21 10.33 12.59 -19.07
CA VAL A 21 9.02 12.79 -18.43
C VAL A 21 8.86 11.76 -17.32
N LEU A 22 8.65 12.22 -16.08
CA LEU A 22 8.29 11.34 -14.97
C LEU A 22 6.77 11.26 -14.87
N PHE A 23 6.18 10.18 -15.37
CA PHE A 23 4.74 10.00 -15.29
C PHE A 23 4.37 9.45 -13.90
N GLY A 24 3.92 10.35 -13.03
CA GLY A 24 3.54 10.08 -11.64
C GLY A 24 4.21 11.09 -10.71
N ALA A 25 3.52 12.17 -10.36
CA ALA A 25 4.05 13.23 -9.49
C ALA A 25 3.87 12.88 -7.99
N GLY A 26 4.14 11.64 -7.61
CA GLY A 26 4.08 11.14 -6.23
C GLY A 26 5.47 10.74 -5.71
N ASP A 27 5.51 9.98 -4.61
CA ASP A 27 6.74 9.56 -3.95
C ASP A 27 7.75 8.93 -4.92
N ILE A 28 7.32 7.98 -5.75
CA ILE A 28 8.19 7.32 -6.74
C ILE A 28 8.77 8.32 -7.75
N GLY A 29 7.97 9.29 -8.21
CA GLY A 29 8.45 10.33 -9.11
C GLY A 29 9.47 11.25 -8.43
N VAL A 30 9.27 11.57 -7.15
CA VAL A 30 10.24 12.34 -6.36
C VAL A 30 11.56 11.57 -6.21
N LEU A 31 11.49 10.25 -5.97
CA LEU A 31 12.69 9.39 -5.91
C LEU A 31 13.40 9.31 -7.26
N ALA A 32 12.68 9.03 -8.34
CA ALA A 32 13.25 8.95 -9.69
C ALA A 32 13.91 10.29 -10.09
N HIS A 33 13.24 11.41 -9.79
CA HIS A 33 13.82 12.74 -9.99
C HIS A 33 15.11 12.94 -9.20
N HIS A 34 15.12 12.56 -7.92
CA HIS A 34 16.30 12.67 -7.07
C HIS A 34 17.48 11.88 -7.64
N VAL A 35 17.27 10.61 -8.01
CA VAL A 35 18.32 9.75 -8.57
C VAL A 35 18.83 10.32 -9.89
N LEU A 36 17.94 10.64 -10.84
CA LEU A 36 18.34 11.19 -12.14
C LEU A 36 19.16 12.47 -12.00
N THR A 37 18.73 13.39 -11.12
CA THR A 37 19.45 14.64 -10.87
C THR A 37 20.84 14.40 -10.28
N ARG A 38 20.97 13.45 -9.34
CA ARG A 38 22.27 13.07 -8.75
C ARG A 38 23.22 12.45 -9.78
N LEU A 39 22.67 11.77 -10.78
CA LEU A 39 23.43 11.19 -11.89
C LEU A 39 23.65 12.17 -13.06
N GLY A 40 23.27 13.44 -12.91
CA GLY A 40 23.48 14.47 -13.92
C GLY A 40 22.47 14.49 -15.08
N VAL A 41 21.37 13.74 -14.97
CA VAL A 41 20.30 13.72 -15.97
C VAL A 41 19.23 14.76 -15.61
N SER A 42 18.97 15.68 -16.54
CA SER A 42 17.92 16.70 -16.39
C SER A 42 16.53 16.12 -16.67
N VAL A 43 15.59 16.38 -15.76
CA VAL A 43 14.17 16.03 -15.94
C VAL A 43 13.41 17.20 -16.55
N THR A 44 12.58 16.94 -17.56
CA THR A 44 11.84 17.98 -18.28
C THR A 44 10.58 18.40 -17.52
N CYS A 45 9.77 17.43 -17.09
CA CYS A 45 8.53 17.69 -16.36
C CYS A 45 8.04 16.42 -15.65
N PHE A 46 7.06 16.63 -14.77
CA PHE A 46 6.21 15.55 -14.29
C PHE A 46 4.92 15.48 -15.12
N ALA A 47 4.41 14.28 -15.33
CA ALA A 47 3.03 14.07 -15.76
C ALA A 47 2.21 13.46 -14.61
N ASP A 48 0.94 13.82 -14.44
CA ASP A 48 0.07 13.18 -13.45
C ASP A 48 -1.39 13.17 -13.92
N GLY A 49 -2.11 12.09 -13.58
CA GLY A 49 -3.53 11.94 -13.90
C GLY A 49 -4.46 12.77 -13.02
N ARG A 50 -3.98 13.31 -11.88
CA ARG A 50 -4.80 14.12 -10.97
C ARG A 50 -4.87 15.57 -11.45
N ALA A 51 -6.06 16.02 -11.83
CA ALA A 51 -6.31 17.40 -12.24
C ALA A 51 -5.83 18.44 -11.19
N SER A 52 -5.98 18.13 -9.90
CA SER A 52 -5.54 19.03 -8.81
C SER A 52 -4.03 19.23 -8.70
N LYS A 53 -3.22 18.39 -9.36
CA LYS A 53 -1.77 18.60 -9.47
C LYS A 53 -1.36 19.28 -10.77
N GLN A 54 -2.20 19.24 -11.80
CA GLN A 54 -1.84 19.79 -13.10
C GLN A 54 -1.79 21.33 -13.04
N GLY A 55 -0.82 21.92 -13.72
CA GLY A 55 -0.59 23.37 -13.67
C GLY A 55 0.11 23.86 -12.40
N THR A 56 0.52 22.96 -11.51
CA THR A 56 1.42 23.26 -10.39
C THR A 56 2.84 22.80 -10.67
N GLU A 57 3.75 22.99 -9.72
CA GLU A 57 5.14 22.56 -9.81
C GLU A 57 5.48 21.56 -8.71
N LEU A 58 6.42 20.66 -9.02
CA LEU A 58 7.05 19.73 -8.09
C LEU A 58 8.55 19.70 -8.38
N ARG A 59 9.38 19.92 -7.36
CA ARG A 59 10.86 20.04 -7.50
C ARG A 59 11.28 21.13 -8.52
N GLY A 60 10.49 22.20 -8.63
CA GLY A 60 10.73 23.29 -9.59
C GLY A 60 10.41 22.93 -11.04
N LEU A 61 9.76 21.79 -11.29
CA LEU A 61 9.34 21.34 -12.61
C LEU A 61 7.82 21.35 -12.74
N PRO A 62 7.27 21.71 -13.90
CA PRO A 62 5.83 21.74 -14.11
C PRO A 62 5.23 20.33 -14.07
N ILE A 63 4.01 20.23 -13.56
CA ILE A 63 3.18 19.03 -13.62
C ILE A 63 2.09 19.22 -14.68
N ARG A 64 2.03 18.33 -15.67
CA ARG A 64 1.06 18.41 -16.78
C ARG A 64 0.25 17.12 -16.91
N ALA A 65 -0.87 17.16 -17.64
CA ALA A 65 -1.54 15.92 -18.04
C ALA A 65 -0.68 15.23 -19.11
N ILE A 66 -0.61 13.89 -19.11
CA ILE A 66 0.18 13.16 -20.10
C ILE A 66 -0.29 13.42 -21.55
N GLY A 67 -1.60 13.59 -21.75
CA GLY A 67 -2.18 13.92 -23.06
C GLY A 67 -1.82 15.33 -23.56
N ASP A 68 -1.49 16.25 -22.64
CA ASP A 68 -1.07 17.59 -22.99
C ASP A 68 0.40 17.64 -23.42
N LEU A 69 1.14 16.53 -23.35
CA LEU A 69 2.58 16.44 -23.67
C LEU A 69 2.83 15.82 -25.06
N SER A 70 1.83 15.80 -25.94
CA SER A 70 1.94 15.22 -27.29
C SER A 70 3.08 15.82 -28.12
N GLU A 71 3.47 17.08 -27.85
CA GLU A 71 4.62 17.74 -28.48
C GLU A 71 5.97 17.08 -28.14
N LEU A 72 6.05 16.32 -27.05
CA LEU A 72 7.25 15.61 -26.61
C LEU A 72 7.27 14.14 -27.08
N ALA A 73 6.15 13.61 -27.56
CA ALA A 73 5.93 12.17 -27.74
C ALA A 73 6.91 11.47 -28.70
N GLY A 74 7.42 12.18 -29.71
CA GLY A 74 8.34 11.63 -30.71
C GLY A 74 9.77 11.38 -30.21
N ASP A 75 10.18 12.06 -29.15
CA ASP A 75 11.57 12.06 -28.67
C ASP A 75 11.70 11.62 -27.20
N ALA A 76 10.77 12.06 -26.35
CA ALA A 76 10.88 11.91 -24.92
C ALA A 76 10.92 10.46 -24.43
N LEU A 77 11.68 10.26 -23.35
CA LEU A 77 11.66 9.04 -22.56
C LEU A 77 10.73 9.23 -21.35
N VAL A 78 9.78 8.32 -21.19
CA VAL A 78 8.81 8.33 -20.08
C VAL A 78 9.21 7.27 -19.05
N PHE A 79 9.39 7.70 -17.80
CA PHE A 79 9.50 6.80 -16.65
C PHE A 79 8.15 6.69 -15.94
N LEU A 80 7.65 5.46 -15.78
CA LEU A 80 6.43 5.16 -15.05
C LEU A 80 6.71 5.20 -13.54
N CYS A 81 6.21 6.23 -12.87
CA CYS A 81 6.49 6.54 -11.48
C CYS A 81 5.23 6.37 -10.60
N GLY A 82 4.58 5.22 -10.69
CA GLY A 82 3.33 4.94 -9.97
C GLY A 82 3.05 3.45 -9.78
N ASN A 83 1.86 3.16 -9.25
CA ASN A 83 1.45 1.78 -8.93
C ASN A 83 0.47 1.20 -9.97
N TYR A 84 -0.02 1.99 -10.93
CA TYR A 84 -1.01 1.57 -11.91
C TYR A 84 -0.36 1.39 -13.28
N LEU A 85 0.67 0.55 -13.36
CA LEU A 85 1.60 0.49 -14.49
C LEU A 85 0.89 0.24 -15.83
N LYS A 86 -0.09 -0.68 -15.86
CA LYS A 86 -0.90 -0.95 -17.05
C LYS A 86 -1.65 0.29 -17.52
N THR A 87 -2.48 0.88 -16.68
CA THR A 87 -3.27 2.09 -17.00
C THR A 87 -2.38 3.28 -17.36
N MET A 88 -1.24 3.44 -16.71
CA MET A 88 -0.27 4.50 -17.03
C MET A 88 0.39 4.27 -18.39
N THR A 89 0.74 3.02 -18.71
CA THR A 89 1.29 2.64 -20.01
C THR A 89 0.29 2.91 -21.13
N ASP A 90 -0.96 2.48 -20.96
CA ASP A 90 -2.04 2.69 -21.94
C ASP A 90 -2.22 4.18 -22.24
N ARG A 91 -2.34 5.01 -21.20
CA ARG A 91 -2.49 6.47 -21.33
C ARG A 91 -1.29 7.15 -21.98
N ALA A 92 -0.07 6.69 -21.69
CA ALA A 92 1.13 7.21 -22.33
C ALA A 92 1.16 6.85 -23.82
N ARG A 93 0.76 5.62 -24.18
CA ARG A 93 0.66 5.21 -25.59
C ARG A 93 -0.45 5.95 -26.34
N GLU A 94 -1.60 6.17 -25.73
CA GLU A 94 -2.69 6.98 -26.28
C GLU A 94 -2.24 8.43 -26.57
N ALA A 95 -1.36 8.99 -25.73
CA ALA A 95 -0.75 10.29 -25.94
C ALA A 95 0.41 10.29 -26.97
N GLY A 96 0.71 9.14 -27.59
CA GLY A 96 1.69 8.98 -28.66
C GLY A 96 3.11 8.62 -28.21
N PHE A 97 3.37 8.44 -26.91
CA PHE A 97 4.69 8.09 -26.42
C PHE A 97 5.04 6.64 -26.77
N THR A 98 6.25 6.43 -27.29
CA THR A 98 6.75 5.10 -27.69
C THR A 98 7.88 4.59 -26.79
N ARG A 99 8.65 5.50 -26.16
CA ARG A 99 9.76 5.16 -25.25
C ARG A 99 9.28 5.25 -23.80
N ILE A 100 8.76 4.14 -23.29
CA ILE A 100 8.17 4.04 -21.95
C ILE A 100 8.89 2.92 -21.19
N GLN A 101 9.29 3.18 -19.96
CA GLN A 101 9.88 2.19 -19.04
C GLN A 101 9.50 2.49 -17.59
N ASP A 102 9.62 1.53 -16.70
CA ASP A 102 9.56 1.79 -15.25
C ASP A 102 10.87 2.40 -14.73
N CYS A 103 10.91 2.70 -13.44
CA CYS A 103 12.08 3.31 -12.81
C CYS A 103 12.82 2.36 -11.85
N VAL A 104 12.57 1.05 -11.90
CA VAL A 104 13.20 0.09 -10.98
C VAL A 104 14.71 0.11 -11.11
N ASP A 105 15.25 0.08 -12.33
CA ASP A 105 16.69 0.11 -12.56
C ASP A 105 17.35 1.42 -12.07
N LEU A 106 16.59 2.49 -11.88
CA LEU A 106 17.07 3.72 -11.25
C LEU A 106 17.08 3.61 -9.71
N LEU A 107 16.07 2.97 -9.14
CA LEU A 107 15.83 3.00 -7.69
C LEU A 107 16.49 1.82 -6.96
N ASP A 108 16.62 0.68 -7.61
CA ASP A 108 17.13 -0.56 -7.01
C ASP A 108 18.64 -0.43 -6.71
N GLY A 109 19.01 -0.71 -5.46
CA GLY A 109 20.40 -0.57 -5.00
C GLY A 109 20.91 0.87 -4.84
N PHE A 110 20.09 1.90 -5.11
CA PHE A 110 20.48 3.28 -4.84
C PHE A 110 20.52 3.54 -3.32
N ASP A 111 21.58 4.19 -2.86
CA ASP A 111 21.76 4.51 -1.44
C ASP A 111 20.97 5.78 -1.07
N PHE A 112 19.84 5.59 -0.39
CA PHE A 112 18.99 6.68 0.10
C PHE A 112 19.37 7.19 1.50
N SER A 113 20.47 6.68 2.10
CA SER A 113 20.93 7.13 3.42
C SER A 113 21.58 8.52 3.39
N ASP A 114 21.98 9.01 2.20
CA ASP A 114 22.56 10.35 2.04
C ASP A 114 21.52 11.44 2.34
N SER A 115 21.82 12.23 3.39
CA SER A 115 21.04 13.38 3.87
C SER A 115 20.77 14.49 2.84
N GLY A 116 21.41 14.44 1.65
CA GLY A 116 21.16 15.37 0.54
C GLY A 116 19.86 15.12 -0.24
N ALA A 117 19.11 14.06 0.07
CA ALA A 117 17.82 13.78 -0.54
C ALA A 117 16.71 14.68 0.02
N ASP A 118 16.49 15.83 -0.60
CA ASP A 118 15.33 16.68 -0.32
C ASP A 118 14.04 16.06 -0.90
N THR A 119 13.64 14.91 -0.36
CA THR A 119 12.46 14.15 -0.80
C THR A 119 11.28 14.29 0.18
N GLY A 120 11.54 14.80 1.39
CA GLY A 120 10.58 14.83 2.48
C GLY A 120 10.27 13.45 3.10
N MET A 121 11.03 12.41 2.74
CA MET A 121 10.86 11.03 3.21
C MET A 121 12.08 10.58 4.01
N SER A 122 11.87 9.71 5.01
CA SER A 122 13.00 9.04 5.68
C SER A 122 13.64 8.00 4.76
N PRO A 123 14.95 7.67 4.93
CA PRO A 123 15.62 6.63 4.15
C PRO A 123 14.85 5.30 4.13
N VAL A 124 14.38 4.85 5.30
CA VAL A 124 13.53 3.65 5.44
C VAL A 124 12.28 3.70 4.56
N LEU A 125 11.62 4.86 4.49
CA LEU A 125 10.44 5.04 3.63
C LEU A 125 10.82 5.05 2.15
N MET A 126 11.94 5.66 1.77
CA MET A 126 12.43 5.69 0.39
C MET A 126 12.77 4.29 -0.12
N GLU A 127 13.56 3.53 0.64
CA GLU A 127 13.92 2.14 0.34
C GLU A 127 12.67 1.26 0.19
N ARG A 128 11.75 1.38 1.15
CA ARG A 128 10.49 0.63 1.11
C ARG A 128 9.66 0.99 -0.13
N LYS A 129 9.59 2.26 -0.51
CA LYS A 129 8.85 2.71 -1.71
C LYS A 129 9.48 2.16 -2.99
N ALA A 130 10.80 2.19 -3.11
CA ALA A 130 11.53 1.61 -4.23
C ALA A 130 11.28 0.10 -4.36
N ALA A 131 11.41 -0.65 -3.26
CA ALA A 131 11.14 -2.08 -3.25
C ALA A 131 9.69 -2.41 -3.61
N LEU A 132 8.71 -1.67 -3.09
CA LEU A 132 7.29 -1.87 -3.43
C LEU A 132 6.96 -1.57 -4.88
N HIS A 133 7.62 -0.58 -5.48
CA HIS A 133 7.49 -0.31 -6.91
C HIS A 133 8.07 -1.45 -7.74
N LYS A 134 9.23 -1.99 -7.34
CA LYS A 134 9.85 -3.17 -7.96
C LYS A 134 8.97 -4.42 -7.91
N HIS A 135 8.28 -4.68 -6.82
CA HIS A 135 7.31 -5.78 -6.78
C HIS A 135 6.06 -5.51 -7.64
N GLU A 136 5.67 -4.25 -7.83
CA GLU A 136 4.57 -3.93 -8.74
C GLU A 136 4.92 -4.20 -10.21
N THR A 137 6.15 -3.89 -10.64
CA THR A 137 6.59 -4.12 -12.03
C THR A 137 6.79 -5.60 -12.36
N ARG A 138 7.01 -6.45 -11.35
CA ARG A 138 7.27 -7.87 -11.53
C ARG A 138 6.03 -8.73 -11.74
N LYS A 139 4.84 -8.25 -11.40
CA LYS A 139 3.60 -9.05 -11.47
C LYS A 139 3.37 -9.72 -12.83
N ASP A 140 3.58 -9.00 -13.93
CA ASP A 140 3.41 -9.54 -15.28
C ASP A 140 4.40 -10.68 -15.58
N ARG A 141 5.64 -10.53 -15.10
CA ARG A 141 6.68 -11.55 -15.21
C ARG A 141 6.39 -12.75 -14.30
N GLU A 142 5.99 -12.51 -13.06
CA GLU A 142 5.64 -13.54 -12.09
C GLU A 142 4.50 -14.43 -12.64
N HIS A 143 3.51 -13.81 -13.28
CA HIS A 143 2.44 -14.51 -13.98
C HIS A 143 2.96 -15.37 -15.16
N ALA A 144 3.91 -14.87 -15.94
CA ALA A 144 4.51 -15.63 -17.05
C ALA A 144 5.37 -16.81 -16.58
N GLU A 145 5.97 -16.71 -15.39
CA GLU A 145 6.81 -17.74 -14.76
C GLU A 145 6.03 -18.70 -13.84
N ASP A 146 4.70 -18.58 -13.77
CA ASP A 146 3.78 -19.34 -12.89
C ASP A 146 4.09 -19.21 -11.38
N THR A 147 4.82 -18.16 -10.99
CA THR A 147 5.06 -17.82 -9.59
C THR A 147 3.89 -17.03 -9.00
N LEU A 148 3.72 -17.09 -7.68
CA LEU A 148 2.70 -16.36 -6.92
C LEU A 148 3.36 -15.73 -5.70
N ILE A 149 3.80 -14.48 -5.86
CA ILE A 149 4.40 -13.67 -4.79
C ILE A 149 3.41 -12.58 -4.43
N LEU A 150 2.95 -12.56 -3.17
CA LEU A 150 2.04 -11.51 -2.72
C LEU A 150 2.84 -10.29 -2.30
N LYS A 151 2.58 -9.13 -2.93
CA LYS A 151 3.22 -7.88 -2.51
C LYS A 151 2.83 -7.48 -1.08
N TYR A 152 1.56 -7.66 -0.71
CA TYR A 152 1.03 -7.33 0.62
C TYR A 152 0.09 -8.42 1.12
N LEU A 153 0.19 -8.72 2.42
CA LEU A 153 -0.91 -9.32 3.17
C LEU A 153 -1.18 -8.53 4.45
N ASP A 154 -2.34 -7.87 4.51
CA ASP A 154 -2.87 -7.29 5.75
C ASP A 154 -3.30 -8.41 6.69
N VAL A 155 -2.74 -8.43 7.90
CA VAL A 155 -3.09 -9.36 8.98
C VAL A 155 -3.83 -8.58 10.04
N VAL A 156 -5.15 -8.72 10.09
CA VAL A 156 -5.98 -8.03 11.09
C VAL A 156 -5.89 -8.75 12.42
N VAL A 157 -5.19 -8.15 13.39
CA VAL A 157 -4.95 -8.76 14.72
C VAL A 157 -5.99 -8.35 15.77
N THR A 158 -6.78 -7.32 15.49
CA THR A 158 -7.88 -6.88 16.37
C THR A 158 -8.83 -5.91 15.67
N GLU A 159 -10.09 -5.94 16.08
CA GLU A 159 -11.12 -4.94 15.76
C GLU A 159 -11.05 -3.73 16.72
N ALA A 160 -10.29 -3.81 17.82
CA ALA A 160 -10.23 -2.78 18.84
C ALA A 160 -9.23 -1.69 18.46
N CYS A 161 -9.62 -0.42 18.66
CA CYS A 161 -8.76 0.73 18.45
C CYS A 161 -8.80 1.63 19.70
N SER A 162 -7.65 2.21 20.05
CA SER A 162 -7.54 3.25 21.07
C SER A 162 -8.17 4.59 20.63
N MET A 163 -8.31 4.80 19.31
CA MET A 163 -8.97 5.95 18.70
C MET A 163 -10.38 5.58 18.19
N LYS A 164 -11.22 6.58 17.93
CA LYS A 164 -12.60 6.44 17.44
C LYS A 164 -12.86 7.34 16.23
N CYS A 165 -11.97 7.25 15.25
CA CYS A 165 -12.02 8.09 14.05
C CYS A 165 -13.33 7.89 13.29
N GLN A 166 -14.04 8.97 13.00
CA GLN A 166 -15.34 8.97 12.34
C GLN A 166 -15.32 8.28 10.96
N ASP A 167 -14.25 8.51 10.19
CA ASP A 167 -14.15 8.09 8.79
C ASP A 167 -13.01 7.07 8.55
N CYS A 168 -12.76 6.17 9.50
CA CYS A 168 -11.73 5.14 9.33
C CYS A 168 -12.09 4.21 8.15
N SER A 169 -11.16 4.06 7.19
CA SER A 169 -11.36 3.20 6.01
C SER A 169 -11.43 1.71 6.32
N ASN A 170 -10.94 1.30 7.50
CA ASN A 170 -11.08 -0.07 7.99
C ASN A 170 -12.37 -0.25 8.81
N LEU A 171 -13.24 0.76 8.86
CA LEU A 171 -14.58 0.67 9.47
C LEU A 171 -14.58 0.46 11.00
N MET A 172 -13.47 0.77 11.66
CA MET A 172 -13.28 0.62 13.11
C MET A 172 -14.34 1.34 13.94
N GLN A 173 -14.88 2.44 13.43
CA GLN A 173 -15.94 3.22 14.07
C GLN A 173 -17.26 2.47 14.25
N TYR A 174 -17.48 1.36 13.56
CA TYR A 174 -18.74 0.60 13.64
C TYR A 174 -18.66 -0.60 14.59
N TYR A 175 -17.46 -1.00 15.05
CA TYR A 175 -17.32 -2.10 16.00
C TYR A 175 -17.74 -1.67 17.42
N ALA A 176 -18.99 -1.97 17.77
CA ALA A 176 -19.53 -1.68 19.11
C ALA A 176 -18.97 -2.60 20.21
N LYS A 177 -18.58 -3.82 19.83
CA LYS A 177 -18.02 -4.85 20.73
C LYS A 177 -16.79 -5.49 20.05
N PRO A 178 -15.69 -4.74 19.91
CA PRO A 178 -14.52 -5.22 19.20
C PRO A 178 -13.89 -6.40 19.92
N ARG A 179 -13.32 -7.33 19.15
CA ARG A 179 -12.54 -8.47 19.65
C ARG A 179 -11.12 -8.47 19.14
N HIS A 180 -10.25 -9.21 19.82
CA HIS A 180 -8.96 -9.61 19.28
C HIS A 180 -9.17 -10.84 18.39
N SER A 181 -8.27 -11.01 17.42
CA SER A 181 -8.30 -12.19 16.55
C SER A 181 -8.05 -13.46 17.37
N ASP A 182 -8.71 -14.54 16.97
CA ASP A 182 -8.38 -15.88 17.44
C ASP A 182 -6.99 -16.25 16.93
N LEU A 183 -6.05 -16.49 17.84
CA LEU A 183 -4.65 -16.73 17.48
C LEU A 183 -4.47 -18.05 16.75
N ASP A 184 -5.14 -19.12 17.20
CA ASP A 184 -4.94 -20.45 16.62
C ASP A 184 -5.51 -20.48 15.19
N LEU A 185 -6.66 -19.83 14.99
CA LEU A 185 -7.22 -19.66 13.64
C LEU A 185 -6.34 -18.79 12.75
N LEU A 186 -5.81 -17.68 13.28
CA LEU A 186 -4.95 -16.78 12.52
C LEU A 186 -3.64 -17.46 12.12
N GLU A 187 -2.96 -18.11 13.06
CA GLU A 187 -1.70 -18.83 12.83
C GLU A 187 -1.91 -19.94 11.77
N SER A 188 -2.99 -20.73 11.90
CA SER A 188 -3.35 -21.77 10.93
C SER A 188 -3.67 -21.19 9.54
N ALA A 189 -4.40 -20.08 9.47
CA ALA A 189 -4.70 -19.42 8.20
C ALA A 189 -3.44 -18.90 7.51
N VAL A 190 -2.50 -18.31 8.27
CA VAL A 190 -1.21 -17.86 7.72
C VAL A 190 -0.40 -19.05 7.21
N ASP A 191 -0.30 -20.15 7.96
CA ASP A 191 0.40 -21.36 7.50
C ASP A 191 -0.14 -21.85 6.15
N ARG A 192 -1.47 -21.95 6.01
CA ARG A 192 -2.12 -22.38 4.76
C ARG A 192 -1.82 -21.46 3.58
N ILE A 193 -1.72 -20.15 3.83
CA ILE A 193 -1.36 -19.17 2.79
C ILE A 193 0.10 -19.38 2.38
N MET A 194 1.01 -19.46 3.35
CA MET A 194 2.44 -19.63 3.09
C MET A 194 2.75 -20.94 2.36
N ASP A 195 1.99 -22.01 2.63
CA ASP A 195 2.09 -23.28 1.90
C ASP A 195 1.57 -23.20 0.45
N SER A 196 0.81 -22.15 0.12
CA SER A 196 0.14 -22.00 -1.18
C SER A 196 0.78 -20.94 -2.09
N VAL A 197 1.65 -20.07 -1.54
CA VAL A 197 2.30 -18.97 -2.27
C VAL A 197 3.82 -19.15 -2.24
N ASP A 198 4.53 -18.56 -3.20
CA ASP A 198 5.99 -18.71 -3.28
C ASP A 198 6.73 -17.68 -2.43
N GLY A 199 6.03 -16.64 -1.98
CA GLY A 199 6.57 -15.63 -1.09
C GLY A 199 5.57 -14.53 -0.79
N ILE A 200 5.90 -13.76 0.25
CA ILE A 200 5.18 -12.53 0.58
C ILE A 200 6.23 -11.45 0.84
N TYR A 201 6.19 -10.36 0.08
CA TYR A 201 7.12 -9.27 0.29
C TYR A 201 6.88 -8.62 1.67
N GLU A 202 5.64 -8.23 1.96
CA GLU A 202 5.32 -7.50 3.18
C GLU A 202 4.05 -8.01 3.87
N PHE A 203 4.20 -8.55 5.08
CA PHE A 203 3.09 -8.64 6.01
C PHE A 203 2.81 -7.29 6.66
N ARG A 204 1.54 -6.96 6.80
CA ARG A 204 1.08 -5.72 7.42
C ARG A 204 0.25 -6.03 8.64
N VAL A 205 0.87 -5.93 9.81
CA VAL A 205 0.20 -6.17 11.10
C VAL A 205 -0.60 -4.94 11.45
N LEU A 206 -1.92 -5.06 11.35
CA LEU A 206 -2.85 -3.95 11.54
C LEU A 206 -4.15 -4.40 12.20
N GLY A 207 -5.10 -3.47 12.30
CA GLY A 207 -6.46 -3.72 12.75
C GLY A 207 -7.11 -2.41 13.11
N GLY A 208 -7.61 -2.31 14.33
CA GLY A 208 -7.86 -1.02 14.97
C GLY A 208 -6.57 -0.36 15.43
N GLU A 209 -5.96 -0.89 16.47
CA GLU A 209 -4.61 -0.53 16.95
C GLU A 209 -3.92 -1.81 17.45
N PRO A 210 -2.87 -2.30 16.76
CA PRO A 210 -2.21 -3.57 17.11
C PRO A 210 -1.77 -3.64 18.57
N PHE A 211 -1.26 -2.55 19.14
CA PHE A 211 -0.78 -2.54 20.53
C PHE A 211 -1.89 -2.54 21.60
N VAL A 212 -3.17 -2.49 21.21
CA VAL A 212 -4.29 -2.82 22.13
C VAL A 212 -4.38 -4.34 22.34
N ASN A 213 -3.91 -5.16 21.41
CA ASN A 213 -3.88 -6.61 21.57
C ASN A 213 -2.68 -7.04 22.46
N PRO A 214 -2.92 -7.60 23.66
CA PRO A 214 -1.83 -7.97 24.59
C PRO A 214 -0.98 -9.13 24.06
N ARG A 215 -1.43 -9.83 23.01
CA ARG A 215 -0.76 -11.00 22.42
C ARG A 215 -0.27 -10.74 20.99
N VAL A 216 -0.14 -9.48 20.56
CA VAL A 216 0.32 -9.17 19.19
C VAL A 216 1.73 -9.68 18.90
N HIS A 217 2.61 -9.76 19.91
CA HIS A 217 3.95 -10.35 19.76
C HIS A 217 3.92 -11.75 19.15
N ARG A 218 2.98 -12.62 19.55
CA ARG A 218 2.86 -13.97 19.00
C ARG A 218 2.62 -13.97 17.50
N VAL A 219 1.80 -13.02 17.02
CA VAL A 219 1.54 -12.88 15.59
C VAL A 219 2.81 -12.38 14.89
N ILE A 220 3.47 -11.35 15.42
CA ILE A 220 4.69 -10.80 14.83
C ILE A 220 5.80 -11.87 14.75
N GLU A 221 6.04 -12.59 15.84
CA GLU A 221 7.01 -13.69 15.95
C GLU A 221 6.72 -14.81 14.94
N LYS A 222 5.44 -15.18 14.78
CA LYS A 222 5.03 -16.14 13.74
C LYS A 222 5.37 -15.62 12.34
N LEU A 223 5.05 -14.37 12.03
CA LEU A 223 5.24 -13.80 10.69
C LEU A 223 6.71 -13.63 10.31
N VAL A 224 7.59 -13.25 11.25
CA VAL A 224 9.03 -13.12 10.97
C VAL A 224 9.73 -14.48 10.78
N SER A 225 9.15 -15.55 11.33
CA SER A 225 9.71 -16.90 11.26
C SER A 225 9.75 -17.51 9.86
N TYR A 226 8.97 -16.98 8.91
CA TYR A 226 8.98 -17.44 7.52
C TYR A 226 10.18 -16.85 6.76
N GLU A 227 11.02 -17.70 6.19
CA GLU A 227 12.23 -17.28 5.46
C GLU A 227 11.90 -16.50 4.18
N VAL A 228 10.83 -16.88 3.48
CA VAL A 228 10.37 -16.26 2.21
C VAL A 228 9.62 -14.93 2.40
N VAL A 229 9.70 -14.36 3.61
CA VAL A 229 9.10 -13.07 3.97
C VAL A 229 10.19 -12.03 4.15
N GLU A 230 10.10 -10.93 3.40
CA GLU A 230 11.10 -9.88 3.44
C GLU A 230 10.86 -8.88 4.57
N LYS A 231 9.61 -8.45 4.79
CA LYS A 231 9.26 -7.44 5.79
C LYS A 231 7.98 -7.76 6.56
N VAL A 232 7.96 -7.40 7.85
CA VAL A 232 6.78 -7.37 8.71
C VAL A 232 6.59 -5.93 9.18
N VAL A 233 5.59 -5.23 8.65
CA VAL A 233 5.31 -3.84 8.99
C VAL A 233 4.19 -3.76 10.01
N VAL A 234 4.47 -3.20 11.18
CA VAL A 234 3.49 -2.96 12.24
C VAL A 234 2.96 -1.54 12.12
N TYR A 235 1.65 -1.41 11.88
CA TYR A 235 0.99 -0.12 11.72
C TYR A 235 0.40 0.35 13.05
N THR A 236 0.75 1.55 13.50
CA THR A 236 0.22 2.10 14.76
C THR A 236 -0.20 3.56 14.61
N ASN A 237 -1.20 3.97 15.40
CA ASN A 237 -1.66 5.35 15.50
C ASN A 237 -0.86 6.19 16.52
N GLY A 238 0.14 5.59 17.18
CA GLY A 238 1.04 6.31 18.10
C GLY A 238 0.41 6.69 19.45
N THR A 239 -0.65 5.98 19.87
CA THR A 239 -1.27 6.22 21.19
C THR A 239 -0.78 5.30 22.31
N ILE A 240 -0.02 4.25 21.97
CA ILE A 240 0.45 3.22 22.89
C ILE A 240 1.95 3.00 22.67
N VAL A 241 2.70 2.96 23.77
CA VAL A 241 4.09 2.47 23.77
C VAL A 241 4.06 1.00 24.21
N PRO A 242 4.44 0.04 23.35
CA PRO A 242 4.45 -1.37 23.71
C PRO A 242 5.51 -1.66 24.79
N ARG A 243 5.35 -2.77 25.51
CA ARG A 243 6.24 -3.21 26.60
C ARG A 243 6.35 -4.73 26.62
N GLY A 244 7.37 -5.25 27.30
CA GLY A 244 7.64 -6.69 27.42
C GLY A 244 7.74 -7.34 26.04
N ALA A 245 7.13 -8.52 25.88
CA ALA A 245 7.15 -9.27 24.63
C ALA A 245 6.68 -8.46 23.40
N ASN A 246 5.68 -7.58 23.55
CA ASN A 246 5.20 -6.72 22.45
C ASN A 246 6.23 -5.66 21.99
N LEU A 247 7.22 -5.32 22.82
CA LEU A 247 8.34 -4.46 22.44
C LEU A 247 9.52 -5.30 21.95
N GLU A 248 9.82 -6.40 22.65
CA GLU A 248 10.96 -7.26 22.35
C GLU A 248 10.89 -7.87 20.94
N CYS A 249 9.71 -8.34 20.51
CA CYS A 249 9.52 -8.89 19.16
C CYS A 249 9.77 -7.88 18.04
N LEU A 250 9.74 -6.57 18.32
CA LEU A 250 9.94 -5.53 17.31
C LEU A 250 11.41 -5.35 16.92
N ARG A 251 12.35 -5.93 17.67
CA ARG A 251 13.80 -5.83 17.40
C ARG A 251 14.28 -6.71 16.24
N ASP A 252 13.43 -7.58 15.71
CA ASP A 252 13.74 -8.41 14.56
C ASP A 252 14.02 -7.53 13.32
N GLU A 253 15.04 -7.89 12.53
CA GLU A 253 15.49 -7.08 11.37
C GLU A 253 14.46 -6.99 10.23
N LYS A 254 13.51 -7.93 10.18
CA LYS A 254 12.38 -7.87 9.24
C LYS A 254 11.31 -6.88 9.69
N VAL A 255 11.29 -6.50 10.97
CA VAL A 255 10.23 -5.65 11.52
C VAL A 255 10.50 -4.18 11.24
N VAL A 256 9.46 -3.49 10.76
CA VAL A 256 9.43 -2.03 10.63
C VAL A 256 8.16 -1.51 11.29
N VAL A 257 8.28 -0.48 12.13
CA VAL A 257 7.11 0.19 12.73
C VAL A 257 6.75 1.44 11.91
N GLU A 258 5.57 1.41 11.27
CA GLU A 258 5.01 2.56 10.58
C GLU A 258 4.03 3.30 11.52
N ILE A 259 4.39 4.51 11.91
CA ILE A 259 3.56 5.35 12.79
C ILE A 259 2.77 6.35 11.94
N THR A 260 1.45 6.28 12.01
CA THR A 260 0.62 7.35 11.47
C THR A 260 0.49 8.46 12.51
N ASN A 261 1.07 9.62 12.21
CA ASN A 261 1.04 10.79 13.07
C ASN A 261 -0.27 11.57 12.85
N TYR A 262 -1.21 11.42 13.78
CA TYR A 262 -2.49 12.14 13.83
C TYR A 262 -2.41 13.41 14.68
N GLY A 263 -1.23 14.00 14.86
CA GLY A 263 -1.01 15.21 15.65
C GLY A 263 -1.38 15.01 17.12
N GLU A 264 -2.24 15.89 17.64
CA GLU A 264 -2.69 15.84 19.05
C GLU A 264 -3.36 14.51 19.46
N HIS A 265 -3.83 13.73 18.49
CA HIS A 265 -4.43 12.43 18.78
C HIS A 265 -3.40 11.32 18.97
N SER A 266 -2.19 11.44 18.39
CA SER A 266 -1.08 10.51 18.61
C SER A 266 -0.33 10.84 19.90
N LYS A 267 -1.03 10.77 21.03
CA LYS A 267 -0.60 11.27 22.36
C LYS A 267 0.70 10.67 22.91
N LYS A 268 1.19 9.58 22.32
CA LYS A 268 2.41 8.87 22.72
C LYS A 268 3.44 8.81 21.60
N LEU A 269 3.29 9.63 20.55
CA LEU A 269 4.19 9.63 19.40
C LEU A 269 5.65 9.77 19.82
N ASP A 270 6.00 10.85 20.52
CA ASP A 270 7.39 11.13 20.91
C ASP A 270 7.96 9.99 21.76
N ALA A 271 7.24 9.60 22.82
CA ALA A 271 7.66 8.50 23.70
C ALA A 271 7.79 7.16 22.97
N LEU A 272 6.93 6.89 21.98
CA LEU A 272 7.01 5.70 21.14
C LEU A 272 8.27 5.77 20.27
N GLN A 273 8.52 6.87 19.56
CA GLN A 273 9.70 7.03 18.72
C GLN A 273 11.01 6.97 19.52
N GLU A 274 11.06 7.60 20.69
CA GLU A 274 12.19 7.51 21.61
C GLU A 274 12.44 6.05 22.03
N THR A 275 11.39 5.32 22.40
CA THR A 275 11.50 3.90 22.79
C THR A 275 11.98 3.05 21.62
N LEU A 276 11.39 3.20 20.43
CA LEU A 276 11.79 2.43 19.25
C LEU A 276 13.23 2.73 18.84
N THR A 277 13.66 4.00 18.91
CA THR A 277 15.05 4.40 18.65
C THR A 277 16.00 3.78 19.65
N ALA A 278 15.69 3.85 20.95
CA ALA A 278 16.53 3.30 22.02
C ALA A 278 16.69 1.78 21.92
N GLU A 279 15.67 1.10 21.40
CA GLU A 279 15.64 -0.35 21.21
C GLU A 279 16.22 -0.80 19.85
N GLY A 280 16.69 0.13 19.01
CA GLY A 280 17.23 -0.17 17.69
C GLY A 280 16.17 -0.65 16.68
N VAL A 281 14.89 -0.37 16.92
CA VAL A 281 13.79 -0.78 16.05
C VAL A 281 13.68 0.16 14.86
N THR A 282 13.67 -0.42 13.65
CA THR A 282 13.47 0.35 12.42
C THR A 282 12.07 0.94 12.39
N HIS A 283 11.95 2.26 12.27
CA HIS A 283 10.65 2.93 12.28
C HIS A 283 10.67 4.25 11.51
N PHE A 284 9.48 4.71 11.14
CA PHE A 284 9.26 6.05 10.61
C PHE A 284 7.84 6.53 10.90
N SER A 285 7.66 7.85 10.91
CA SER A 285 6.35 8.48 11.09
C SER A 285 5.93 9.24 9.85
N LYS A 286 4.63 9.24 9.52
CA LYS A 286 4.07 10.07 8.45
C LYS A 286 2.76 10.72 8.85
N ILE A 287 2.50 11.88 8.27
CA ILE A 287 1.19 12.55 8.38
C ILE A 287 0.25 11.93 7.33
N PRO A 288 -0.96 11.48 7.72
CA PRO A 288 -1.88 10.84 6.79
C PRO A 288 -2.58 11.86 5.88
N VAL A 289 -2.91 11.41 4.67
CA VAL A 289 -3.89 12.08 3.80
C VAL A 289 -5.08 11.15 3.65
N TRP A 290 -6.25 11.56 4.13
CA TRP A 290 -7.46 10.76 4.08
C TRP A 290 -8.34 11.13 2.89
N THR A 291 -9.01 10.13 2.35
CA THR A 291 -10.07 10.26 1.37
C THR A 291 -11.38 9.78 1.97
N ASP A 292 -12.49 10.33 1.48
CA ASP A 292 -13.84 9.94 1.87
C ASP A 292 -14.17 8.51 1.44
N SER A 293 -13.72 7.54 2.24
CA SER A 293 -13.76 6.11 1.89
C SER A 293 -14.02 5.20 3.09
N GLY A 294 -14.37 5.79 4.23
CA GLY A 294 -14.67 5.08 5.48
C GLY A 294 -16.16 4.91 5.76
N ARG A 295 -17.04 5.26 4.83
CA ARG A 295 -18.49 5.16 5.03
C ARG A 295 -19.09 4.02 4.21
N ILE A 296 -20.04 3.31 4.83
CA ILE A 296 -20.82 2.27 4.17
C ILE A 296 -22.12 2.91 3.68
N LYS A 297 -22.23 3.11 2.37
CA LYS A 297 -23.40 3.69 1.73
C LYS A 297 -23.60 3.09 0.35
N TYR A 298 -24.67 2.33 0.17
CA TYR A 298 -25.03 1.81 -1.15
C TYR A 298 -25.36 2.96 -2.11
N VAL A 299 -24.76 2.87 -3.30
CA VAL A 299 -25.04 3.76 -4.42
C VAL A 299 -25.13 2.88 -5.65
N GLU A 300 -26.30 2.89 -6.31
CA GLU A 300 -26.50 2.18 -7.55
C GLU A 300 -25.57 2.76 -8.64
N ARG A 301 -24.77 1.89 -9.25
CA ARG A 301 -23.79 2.20 -10.30
C ARG A 301 -23.78 1.04 -11.30
N SER A 302 -23.43 1.33 -12.55
CA SER A 302 -23.23 0.27 -13.54
C SER A 302 -21.95 -0.52 -13.25
N ALA A 303 -21.86 -1.74 -13.78
CA ALA A 303 -20.68 -2.59 -13.62
C ALA A 303 -19.41 -1.92 -14.16
N GLU A 304 -19.50 -1.22 -15.30
CA GLU A 304 -18.38 -0.53 -15.93
C GLU A 304 -17.80 0.58 -15.02
N VAL A 305 -18.69 1.32 -14.33
CA VAL A 305 -18.27 2.35 -13.37
C VAL A 305 -17.59 1.72 -12.16
N LEU A 306 -18.12 0.60 -11.65
CA LEU A 306 -17.54 -0.10 -10.51
C LEU A 306 -16.18 -0.72 -10.85
N ASP A 307 -16.03 -1.32 -12.03
CA ASP A 307 -14.78 -1.89 -12.52
C ASP A 307 -13.72 -0.82 -12.75
N ASP A 308 -14.09 0.33 -13.32
CA ASP A 308 -13.19 1.48 -13.41
C ASP A 308 -12.77 1.99 -12.03
N MET A 309 -13.72 2.12 -11.09
CA MET A 309 -13.41 2.52 -9.71
C MET A 309 -12.48 1.53 -9.02
N PHE A 310 -12.68 0.22 -9.20
CA PHE A 310 -11.84 -0.82 -8.63
C PHE A 310 -10.43 -0.78 -9.22
N ARG A 311 -10.28 -0.73 -10.56
CA ARG A 311 -8.97 -0.70 -11.24
C ARG A 311 -8.11 0.52 -10.88
N ASN A 312 -8.74 1.64 -10.51
CA ASN A 312 -8.04 2.85 -10.10
C ASN A 312 -7.88 3.02 -8.57
N CYS A 313 -8.40 2.08 -7.77
CA CYS A 313 -8.41 2.18 -6.31
C CYS A 313 -7.02 1.86 -5.72
N CYS A 314 -6.56 2.67 -4.76
CA CYS A 314 -5.21 2.53 -4.18
C CYS A 314 -5.01 1.33 -3.25
N VAL A 315 -6.06 0.54 -3.02
CA VAL A 315 -6.01 -0.69 -2.22
C VAL A 315 -6.41 -1.92 -3.03
N ASN A 316 -6.53 -1.78 -4.36
CA ASN A 316 -6.94 -2.87 -5.25
C ASN A 316 -5.84 -3.89 -5.50
N ASP A 317 -4.74 -3.86 -4.76
CA ASP A 317 -3.58 -4.76 -4.80
C ASP A 317 -3.21 -5.29 -3.39
N ILE A 318 -4.08 -5.03 -2.40
CA ILE A 318 -3.92 -5.46 -1.02
C ILE A 318 -4.84 -6.64 -0.73
N VAL A 319 -4.28 -7.76 -0.29
CA VAL A 319 -5.04 -8.89 0.25
C VAL A 319 -5.13 -8.74 1.77
N THR A 320 -6.28 -9.06 2.35
CA THR A 320 -6.52 -8.91 3.80
C THR A 320 -7.02 -10.20 4.42
N LEU A 321 -6.31 -10.69 5.43
CA LEU A 321 -6.70 -11.80 6.29
C LEU A 321 -7.49 -11.27 7.50
N LEU A 322 -8.73 -11.73 7.63
CA LEU A 322 -9.60 -11.42 8.78
C LEU A 322 -10.43 -12.65 9.13
N ASN A 323 -10.30 -13.13 10.37
CA ASN A 323 -11.09 -14.24 10.94
C ASN A 323 -11.12 -15.51 10.05
N GLY A 324 -9.96 -15.93 9.54
CA GLY A 324 -9.82 -17.13 8.72
C GLY A 324 -10.29 -16.98 7.28
N LYS A 325 -10.46 -15.75 6.79
CA LYS A 325 -10.89 -15.46 5.41
C LYS A 325 -9.97 -14.45 4.76
N LEU A 326 -9.68 -14.66 3.48
CA LEU A 326 -8.93 -13.73 2.64
C LEU A 326 -9.87 -12.90 1.77
N TYR A 327 -9.64 -11.60 1.78
CA TYR A 327 -10.41 -10.61 1.03
C TYR A 327 -9.50 -9.81 0.12
N ARG A 328 -10.05 -9.29 -0.97
CA ARG A 328 -9.30 -8.45 -1.92
C ARG A 328 -9.18 -6.98 -1.51
N CYS A 329 -9.74 -6.59 -0.36
CA CYS A 329 -9.75 -5.23 0.13
C CYS A 329 -10.05 -5.18 1.64
N PRO A 330 -9.34 -4.36 2.44
CA PRO A 330 -9.58 -4.25 3.88
C PRO A 330 -10.96 -3.64 4.22
N PHE A 331 -11.50 -2.76 3.36
CA PHE A 331 -12.88 -2.28 3.50
C PHE A 331 -13.87 -3.44 3.32
N SER A 332 -13.68 -4.26 2.28
CA SER A 332 -14.53 -5.43 2.02
C SER A 332 -14.48 -6.42 3.19
N ALA A 333 -13.29 -6.72 3.70
CA ALA A 333 -13.10 -7.59 4.86
C ALA A 333 -13.93 -7.13 6.06
N ASN A 334 -13.81 -5.85 6.44
CA ASN A 334 -14.51 -5.32 7.60
C ASN A 334 -16.02 -5.17 7.35
N ALA A 335 -16.43 -4.77 6.14
CA ALA A 335 -17.85 -4.66 5.81
C ALA A 335 -18.58 -6.00 5.92
N HIS A 336 -17.96 -7.10 5.45
CA HIS A 336 -18.49 -8.45 5.62
C HIS A 336 -18.46 -8.91 7.08
N ASN A 337 -17.37 -8.66 7.81
CA ASN A 337 -17.28 -9.04 9.23
C ASN A 337 -18.32 -8.31 10.10
N LEU A 338 -18.66 -7.05 9.75
CA LEU A 338 -19.73 -6.28 10.35
C LEU A 338 -21.15 -6.70 9.88
N LYS A 339 -21.26 -7.57 8.88
CA LYS A 339 -22.52 -7.93 8.20
C LYS A 339 -23.24 -6.71 7.64
N ALA A 340 -22.46 -5.77 7.11
CA ALA A 340 -22.94 -4.49 6.63
C ALA A 340 -23.26 -4.47 5.13
N VAL A 341 -22.78 -5.47 4.40
CA VAL A 341 -22.98 -5.68 2.96
C VAL A 341 -23.50 -7.12 2.73
N PRO A 342 -24.10 -7.43 1.57
CA PRO A 342 -24.52 -8.79 1.25
C PRO A 342 -23.36 -9.78 1.30
N ASP A 343 -23.66 -11.04 1.61
CA ASP A 343 -22.67 -12.12 1.51
C ASP A 343 -22.27 -12.33 0.04
N ALA A 344 -20.96 -12.35 -0.23
CA ALA A 344 -20.38 -12.56 -1.55
C ALA A 344 -19.25 -13.61 -1.50
N PRO A 345 -19.58 -14.92 -1.50
CA PRO A 345 -18.59 -15.99 -1.45
C PRO A 345 -17.55 -15.92 -2.58
N GLU A 346 -17.91 -15.39 -3.74
CA GLU A 346 -17.04 -15.18 -4.91
C GLU A 346 -15.97 -14.09 -4.72
N ASP A 347 -16.10 -13.25 -3.68
CA ASP A 347 -15.14 -12.20 -3.35
C ASP A 347 -14.15 -12.63 -2.24
N VAL A 348 -14.26 -13.86 -1.75
CA VAL A 348 -13.59 -14.33 -0.54
C VAL A 348 -13.00 -15.72 -0.72
N VAL A 349 -11.79 -15.94 -0.21
CA VAL A 349 -11.23 -17.29 -0.04
C VAL A 349 -11.35 -17.68 1.43
N ASP A 350 -12.09 -18.75 1.71
CA ASP A 350 -12.35 -19.23 3.07
C ASP A 350 -11.28 -20.24 3.51
N LEU A 351 -10.47 -19.86 4.51
CA LEU A 351 -9.41 -20.67 5.09
C LEU A 351 -9.87 -21.39 6.37
N THR A 352 -11.18 -21.49 6.62
CA THR A 352 -11.74 -22.26 7.73
C THR A 352 -12.18 -23.67 7.31
N GLY A 353 -12.38 -23.89 6.01
CA GLY A 353 -12.75 -25.20 5.43
C GLY A 353 -11.55 -26.05 5.01
N ASP A 354 -11.78 -27.08 4.19
CA ASP A 354 -10.78 -28.10 3.82
C ASP A 354 -9.91 -27.75 2.60
N LEU A 355 -10.11 -26.58 2.00
CA LEU A 355 -9.43 -26.13 0.78
C LEU A 355 -7.89 -26.10 0.93
N SER A 356 -7.14 -26.82 0.09
CA SER A 356 -5.68 -26.93 0.25
C SER A 356 -4.95 -27.17 -1.07
N GLY A 357 -3.60 -27.11 -1.03
CA GLY A 357 -2.73 -27.41 -2.16
C GLY A 357 -2.99 -26.53 -3.38
N THR A 358 -2.97 -27.12 -4.57
CA THR A 358 -3.16 -26.42 -5.84
C THR A 358 -4.50 -25.68 -5.92
N GLU A 359 -5.57 -26.23 -5.34
CA GLU A 359 -6.89 -25.57 -5.39
C GLU A 359 -6.89 -24.28 -4.56
N LEU A 360 -6.28 -24.30 -3.38
CA LEU A 360 -6.13 -23.10 -2.56
C LEU A 360 -5.25 -22.06 -3.26
N ARG A 361 -4.12 -22.50 -3.83
CA ARG A 361 -3.22 -21.63 -4.60
C ARG A 361 -3.95 -20.92 -5.74
N GLU A 362 -4.74 -21.64 -6.53
CA GLU A 362 -5.46 -21.05 -7.66
C GLU A 362 -6.57 -20.08 -7.21
N GLN A 363 -7.24 -20.36 -6.09
CA GLN A 363 -8.19 -19.40 -5.52
C GLN A 363 -7.51 -18.13 -5.00
N ILE A 364 -6.35 -18.24 -4.34
CA ILE A 364 -5.55 -17.08 -3.92
C ILE A 364 -5.06 -16.31 -5.15
N ARG A 365 -4.56 -17.00 -6.18
CA ARG A 365 -4.12 -16.42 -7.45
C ARG A 365 -5.24 -15.65 -8.13
N ALA A 366 -6.42 -16.25 -8.25
CA ALA A 366 -7.60 -15.63 -8.85
C ALA A 366 -8.07 -14.40 -8.06
N LEU A 367 -8.11 -14.50 -6.73
CA LEU A 367 -8.42 -13.36 -5.86
C LEU A 367 -7.40 -12.23 -6.10
N TYR A 368 -6.11 -12.54 -6.05
CA TYR A 368 -5.04 -11.55 -6.20
C TYR A 368 -5.01 -10.90 -7.58
N ALA A 369 -5.25 -11.66 -8.65
CA ALA A 369 -5.26 -11.18 -10.03
C ALA A 369 -6.55 -10.46 -10.44
N ARG A 370 -7.60 -10.47 -9.60
CA ARG A 370 -8.89 -9.86 -9.91
C ARG A 370 -8.74 -8.41 -10.35
N ASP A 371 -9.38 -8.06 -11.46
CA ASP A 371 -9.41 -6.73 -12.07
C ASP A 371 -10.83 -6.11 -12.16
N THR A 372 -11.83 -6.83 -11.67
CA THR A 372 -13.24 -6.39 -11.59
C THR A 372 -13.65 -6.08 -10.15
N HIS A 373 -14.72 -5.30 -10.01
CA HIS A 373 -15.21 -4.85 -8.72
C HIS A 373 -15.65 -5.99 -7.79
N LEU A 374 -15.63 -5.71 -6.49
CA LEU A 374 -16.20 -6.53 -5.42
C LEU A 374 -17.63 -6.07 -5.13
N THR A 375 -18.44 -6.92 -4.52
CA THR A 375 -19.77 -6.58 -3.99
C THR A 375 -19.71 -5.35 -3.07
N ALA A 376 -18.70 -5.27 -2.20
CA ALA A 376 -18.50 -4.14 -1.31
C ALA A 376 -18.21 -2.80 -2.04
N CYS A 377 -17.80 -2.82 -3.31
CA CYS A 377 -17.59 -1.60 -4.10
C CYS A 377 -18.91 -0.82 -4.32
N GLY A 378 -20.06 -1.50 -4.37
CA GLY A 378 -21.37 -0.84 -4.45
C GLY A 378 -21.67 0.06 -3.24
N SER A 379 -21.04 -0.23 -2.10
CA SER A 379 -21.25 0.46 -0.82
C SER A 379 -20.08 1.34 -0.39
N CYS A 380 -19.00 1.37 -1.19
CA CYS A 380 -17.82 2.19 -0.98
C CYS A 380 -17.83 3.39 -1.96
N ALA A 381 -17.14 4.47 -1.57
CA ALA A 381 -16.91 5.64 -2.43
C ALA A 381 -15.64 5.53 -3.29
N GLY A 382 -14.93 4.39 -3.21
CA GLY A 382 -13.63 4.20 -3.84
C GLY A 382 -12.50 4.93 -3.10
N ARG A 383 -11.26 4.66 -3.49
CA ARG A 383 -10.05 5.36 -2.98
C ARG A 383 -9.12 5.77 -4.12
N ASP A 384 -9.70 6.07 -5.27
CA ASP A 384 -8.93 6.54 -6.41
C ASP A 384 -8.65 8.04 -6.28
N TYR A 385 -7.99 8.60 -7.30
CA TYR A 385 -7.58 9.99 -7.30
C TYR A 385 -8.72 11.02 -7.41
N ARG A 386 -9.94 10.57 -7.73
CA ARG A 386 -11.17 11.35 -7.84
C ARG A 386 -11.92 11.42 -6.51
N THR A 387 -11.66 10.50 -5.58
CA THR A 387 -12.29 10.50 -4.27
C THR A 387 -11.89 11.75 -3.47
N PRO A 388 -12.84 12.54 -2.95
CA PRO A 388 -12.56 13.76 -2.20
C PRO A 388 -11.66 13.50 -0.98
N ARG A 389 -10.79 14.46 -0.68
CA ARG A 389 -10.01 14.45 0.57
C ARG A 389 -10.87 14.92 1.73
N ILE A 390 -10.61 14.38 2.91
CA ILE A 390 -11.26 14.76 4.17
C ILE A 390 -10.23 14.98 5.26
N GLU A 391 -10.64 15.67 6.32
CA GLU A 391 -9.84 15.81 7.53
C GLU A 391 -9.65 14.43 8.19
N ALA A 392 -8.40 14.10 8.53
CA ALA A 392 -8.06 12.82 9.12
C ALA A 392 -8.39 12.81 10.62
N ALA A 393 -8.79 11.64 11.12
CA ALA A 393 -8.93 11.36 12.56
C ALA A 393 -9.86 12.28 13.37
N ILE A 394 -10.91 12.85 12.76
CA ILE A 394 -12.03 13.42 13.53
C ILE A 394 -12.55 12.36 14.51
N GLN A 395 -12.52 12.65 15.82
CA GLN A 395 -12.86 11.68 16.86
C GLN A 395 -14.34 11.70 17.22
N THR A 396 -14.92 10.52 17.39
CA THR A 396 -16.27 10.33 17.93
C THR A 396 -16.21 9.89 19.39
N ARG A 397 -17.29 10.14 20.16
CA ARG A 397 -17.34 9.75 21.58
C ARG A 397 -17.62 8.26 21.78
N ARG A 398 -18.38 7.66 20.87
CA ARG A 398 -18.85 6.28 20.92
C ARG A 398 -18.84 5.71 19.49
N PRO A 399 -18.79 4.37 19.34
CA PRO A 399 -19.00 3.73 18.05
C PRO A 399 -20.23 4.29 17.33
N LEU A 400 -20.11 4.51 16.03
CA LEU A 400 -21.19 4.98 15.19
C LEU A 400 -22.23 3.86 14.98
N PRO A 401 -23.51 4.22 14.81
CA PRO A 401 -24.51 3.23 14.42
C PRO A 401 -24.13 2.62 13.08
N LEU A 402 -24.24 1.30 12.98
CA LEU A 402 -24.01 0.57 11.74
C LEU A 402 -25.28 0.63 10.87
N THR A 403 -25.14 1.10 9.64
CA THR A 403 -26.17 0.95 8.60
C THR A 403 -25.88 -0.32 7.82
N VAL A 404 -26.81 -1.27 7.83
CA VAL A 404 -26.75 -2.45 6.96
C VAL A 404 -27.28 -2.04 5.59
N VAL A 405 -26.53 -2.33 4.54
CA VAL A 405 -26.95 -2.10 3.15
C VAL A 405 -27.02 -3.45 2.44
N GLY A 406 -28.17 -3.77 1.87
CA GLY A 406 -28.46 -5.07 1.27
C GLY A 406 -29.93 -5.26 1.06
#